data_AF-A0A8B6H7I6-F1
#
_entry.id   AF-A0A8B6H7I6-F1
#
_cell.length_a   1.000
_cell.length_b   1.000
_cell.length_c   1.000
_cell.angle_alpha   90.00
_cell.angle_beta   90.00
_cell.angle_gamma   90.00
#
_symmetry.space_group_name_H-M   'P 1'
#
loop_
_entity.id
_entity.type
_entity.pdbx_description
1 polymer ?
#
loop_
_entity_poly.entity_id
_entity_poly.type
_entity_poly.pdbx_seq_one_letter_code
_entity_poly.pdbx_strand_id
1 'polypeptide(L)'
;MGEVPSQLIVFLVSSAAYEGDYKRSPYHFPAFDCNFIALYVDGQSYPAKPLQPNFLGHNVVEAHRSLTAIRKDVDISLSDYTGGKCYYTDVWKVSEDFTDRRIQECVVTMNNLELEDILGEYPVKVLCADELPACIERRPQSFVVNSDPCSDVGSHWLVFHFPEIGPSEFFDSLGEKPEKYQRRLKNVLIANGPQYLYTPNQLQPSNSTSCGYYCIHFIRSCYRYESFEDVMKILVP
;
A
#
# COMPACT_ATOMS: atom_id res chain seq x y z
N MET A 1 -29.46 16.09 0.86
CA MET A 1 -29.59 14.67 0.48
C MET A 1 -28.19 14.12 0.28
N GLY A 2 -27.88 12.95 0.83
CA GLY A 2 -26.59 12.29 0.61
C GLY A 2 -26.66 11.45 -0.66
N GLU A 3 -25.55 11.38 -1.40
CA GLU A 3 -25.44 10.49 -2.56
C GLU A 3 -25.41 9.03 -2.08
N VAL A 4 -26.26 8.19 -2.68
CA VAL A 4 -26.28 6.75 -2.43
C VAL A 4 -25.33 6.08 -3.43
N PRO A 5 -24.42 5.20 -2.98
CA PRO A 5 -23.52 4.50 -3.90
C PRO A 5 -24.30 3.59 -4.83
N SER A 6 -23.98 3.66 -6.11
CA SER A 6 -24.54 2.78 -7.14
C SER A 6 -23.78 1.46 -7.28
N GLN A 7 -22.66 1.29 -6.55
CA GLN A 7 -21.77 0.14 -6.67
C GLN A 7 -21.14 -0.20 -5.32
N LEU A 8 -21.09 -1.50 -5.01
CA LEU A 8 -20.36 -2.02 -3.85
C LEU A 8 -19.32 -3.05 -4.33
N ILE A 9 -18.06 -2.79 -3.98
CA ILE A 9 -16.96 -3.72 -4.24
C ILE A 9 -16.45 -4.20 -2.88
N VAL A 10 -16.43 -5.51 -2.69
CA VAL A 10 -15.99 -6.13 -1.44
C VAL A 10 -14.68 -6.86 -1.68
N PHE A 11 -13.73 -6.57 -0.80
CA PHE A 11 -12.41 -7.19 -0.75
C PHE A 11 -12.26 -7.88 0.59
N LEU A 12 -11.74 -9.10 0.59
CA LEU A 12 -11.36 -9.77 1.82
C LEU A 12 -9.85 -9.63 1.99
N VAL A 13 -9.44 -9.16 3.17
CA VAL A 13 -8.03 -8.93 3.50
C VAL A 13 -7.70 -9.61 4.81
N SER A 14 -6.48 -10.12 4.93
CA SER A 14 -5.99 -10.67 6.21
C SER A 14 -6.01 -9.57 7.26
N SER A 15 -6.51 -9.84 8.46
CA SER A 15 -6.46 -8.89 9.58
C SER A 15 -5.03 -8.39 9.81
N ALA A 16 -4.05 -9.29 9.80
CA ALA A 16 -2.63 -8.91 9.89
C ALA A 16 -2.19 -7.92 8.79
N ALA A 17 -2.61 -8.11 7.54
CA ALA A 17 -2.26 -7.20 6.43
C ALA A 17 -3.00 -5.86 6.53
N TYR A 18 -4.25 -5.87 7.00
CA TYR A 18 -5.03 -4.65 7.29
C TYR A 18 -4.44 -3.87 8.48
N GLU A 19 -3.95 -4.58 9.49
CA GLU A 19 -3.31 -4.03 10.69
C GLU A 19 -1.85 -3.62 10.44
N GLY A 20 -1.33 -3.84 9.23
CA GLY A 20 -0.05 -3.31 8.78
C GLY A 20 1.11 -4.30 8.71
N ASP A 21 0.94 -5.58 9.07
CA ASP A 21 2.00 -6.61 9.08
C ASP A 21 2.93 -6.47 7.88
N TYR A 22 4.18 -6.09 8.18
CA TYR A 22 5.20 -5.78 7.19
C TYR A 22 5.48 -6.94 6.22
N LYS A 23 5.14 -8.19 6.56
CA LYS A 23 5.33 -9.35 5.67
C LYS A 23 4.12 -9.61 4.75
N ARG A 24 3.02 -8.86 4.89
CA ARG A 24 1.75 -9.18 4.23
C ARG A 24 1.17 -7.98 3.50
N SER A 25 0.56 -8.26 2.34
CA SER A 25 -0.07 -7.24 1.51
C SER A 25 -1.56 -7.04 1.80
N PRO A 26 -2.04 -5.81 2.10
CA PRO A 26 -3.47 -5.54 2.19
C PRO A 26 -4.15 -5.51 0.81
N TYR A 27 -3.38 -5.58 -0.27
CA TYR A 27 -3.86 -5.74 -1.65
C TYR A 27 -3.72 -7.17 -2.16
N HIS A 28 -3.28 -8.08 -1.30
CA HIS A 28 -3.49 -9.50 -1.50
C HIS A 28 -4.88 -9.84 -0.94
N PHE A 29 -5.78 -10.27 -1.82
CA PHE A 29 -7.19 -10.51 -1.50
C PHE A 29 -7.50 -12.01 -1.55
N PRO A 30 -7.01 -12.80 -0.58
CA PRO A 30 -7.26 -14.22 -0.58
C PRO A 30 -8.76 -14.48 -0.37
N ALA A 31 -9.25 -15.56 -0.98
CA ALA A 31 -10.65 -15.93 -0.90
C ALA A 31 -11.13 -16.27 0.52
N PHE A 32 -10.22 -16.65 1.42
CA PHE A 32 -10.50 -17.21 2.75
C PHE A 32 -11.53 -18.35 2.76
N ASP A 33 -11.58 -19.13 1.68
CA ASP A 33 -12.61 -20.15 1.45
C ASP A 33 -14.04 -19.61 1.63
N CYS A 34 -14.24 -18.33 1.31
CA CYS A 34 -15.56 -17.73 1.25
C CYS A 34 -16.42 -18.54 0.29
N ASN A 35 -17.55 -19.03 0.78
CA ASN A 35 -18.45 -19.91 0.05
C ASN A 35 -19.88 -19.35 -0.06
N PHE A 36 -20.08 -18.11 0.41
CA PHE A 36 -21.36 -17.44 0.42
C PHE A 36 -21.19 -15.92 0.49
N ILE A 37 -21.81 -15.20 -0.45
CA ILE A 37 -21.86 -13.74 -0.49
C ILE A 37 -23.25 -13.28 -0.90
N ALA A 38 -23.82 -12.44 -0.06
CA ALA A 38 -25.04 -11.71 -0.32
C ALA A 38 -24.99 -10.36 0.41
N LEU A 39 -25.37 -9.30 -0.28
CA LEU A 39 -25.81 -8.07 0.36
C LEU A 39 -27.26 -8.26 0.81
N TYR A 40 -27.61 -7.71 1.96
CA TYR A 40 -29.01 -7.63 2.40
C TYR A 40 -29.39 -6.17 2.56
N VAL A 41 -30.46 -5.77 1.87
CA VAL A 41 -31.04 -4.42 1.96
C VAL A 41 -32.50 -4.62 2.33
N ASP A 42 -32.92 -4.07 3.47
CA ASP A 42 -34.27 -4.24 4.05
C ASP A 42 -34.75 -5.70 4.12
N GLY A 43 -33.82 -6.61 4.43
CA GLY A 43 -34.08 -8.04 4.55
C GLY A 43 -34.17 -8.80 3.22
N GLN A 44 -34.00 -8.14 2.07
CA GLN A 44 -33.91 -8.79 0.76
C GLN A 44 -32.46 -9.06 0.37
N SER A 45 -32.19 -10.29 -0.08
CA SER A 45 -30.87 -10.71 -0.57
C SER A 45 -30.60 -10.18 -1.96
N TYR A 46 -29.36 -9.81 -2.16
CA TYR A 46 -28.90 -9.01 -3.26
C TYR A 46 -27.45 -9.42 -3.58
N PRO A 47 -27.21 -10.19 -4.66
CA PRO A 47 -28.16 -10.64 -5.69
C PRO A 47 -29.27 -11.54 -5.14
N ALA A 48 -30.39 -11.63 -5.88
CA ALA A 48 -31.57 -12.41 -5.47
C ALA A 48 -31.23 -13.87 -5.13
N LYS A 49 -30.22 -14.41 -5.81
CA LYS A 49 -29.54 -15.64 -5.42
C LYS A 49 -28.12 -15.27 -4.97
N PRO A 50 -27.75 -15.53 -3.71
CA PRO A 50 -26.39 -15.32 -3.21
C PRO A 50 -25.33 -15.98 -4.09
N LEU A 51 -24.18 -15.34 -4.23
CA LEU A 51 -23.01 -15.97 -4.85
C LEU A 51 -22.47 -17.05 -3.92
N GLN A 52 -22.18 -18.23 -4.46
CA GLN A 52 -21.62 -19.36 -3.71
C GLN A 52 -20.35 -19.88 -4.39
N PRO A 53 -19.25 -19.11 -4.37
CA PRO A 53 -18.00 -19.57 -4.96
C PRO A 53 -17.46 -20.78 -4.19
N ASN A 54 -16.84 -21.72 -4.89
CA ASN A 54 -16.11 -22.83 -4.27
C ASN A 54 -14.68 -22.83 -4.81
N PHE A 55 -13.78 -22.23 -4.04
CA PHE A 55 -12.37 -22.07 -4.43
C PHE A 55 -11.61 -23.39 -4.39
N LEU A 56 -11.89 -24.26 -3.41
CA LEU A 56 -11.28 -25.59 -3.30
C LEU A 56 -11.69 -26.52 -4.45
N GLY A 57 -12.95 -26.42 -4.88
CA GLY A 57 -13.51 -27.19 -6.00
C GLY A 57 -13.40 -26.49 -7.36
N HIS A 58 -12.70 -25.35 -7.44
CA HIS A 58 -12.53 -24.52 -8.65
C HIS A 58 -13.85 -24.07 -9.33
N ASN A 59 -14.96 -24.05 -8.60
CA ASN A 59 -16.26 -23.57 -9.10
C ASN A 59 -16.47 -22.10 -8.69
N VAL A 60 -15.82 -21.19 -9.41
CA VAL A 60 -15.82 -19.74 -9.11
C VAL A 60 -16.30 -18.87 -10.29
N VAL A 61 -16.75 -19.49 -11.37
CA VAL A 61 -17.07 -18.82 -12.64
C VAL A 61 -18.21 -17.81 -12.49
N GLU A 62 -19.23 -18.13 -11.70
CA GLU A 62 -20.37 -17.23 -11.47
C GLU A 62 -19.95 -15.95 -10.73
N ALA A 63 -19.08 -16.09 -9.72
CA ALA A 63 -18.53 -14.96 -8.96
C ALA A 63 -17.49 -14.15 -9.77
N HIS A 64 -16.71 -14.78 -10.65
CA HIS A 64 -15.80 -14.07 -11.56
C HIS A 64 -16.56 -13.31 -12.66
N ARG A 65 -17.68 -13.85 -13.14
CA ARG A 65 -18.55 -13.17 -14.11
C ARG A 65 -19.23 -11.96 -13.53
N SER A 66 -19.67 -11.99 -12.26
CA SER A 66 -20.25 -10.79 -11.63
C SER A 66 -19.23 -9.66 -11.59
N LEU A 67 -17.96 -9.95 -11.27
CA LEU A 67 -16.82 -9.02 -11.34
C LEU A 67 -16.65 -8.36 -12.72
N THR A 68 -16.47 -9.19 -13.75
CA THR A 68 -16.07 -8.74 -15.09
C THR A 68 -17.22 -8.12 -15.90
N ALA A 69 -18.48 -8.45 -15.57
CA ALA A 69 -19.64 -7.87 -16.23
C ALA A 69 -19.80 -6.36 -15.95
N ILE A 70 -19.26 -5.88 -14.83
CA ILE A 70 -19.47 -4.52 -14.32
C ILE A 70 -18.34 -3.57 -14.74
N ARG A 71 -17.09 -4.07 -14.79
CA ARG A 71 -15.90 -3.28 -15.12
C ARG A 71 -15.17 -3.92 -16.30
N LYS A 72 -15.41 -3.41 -17.51
CA LYS A 72 -14.67 -3.83 -18.72
C LYS A 72 -13.18 -3.49 -18.67
N ASP A 73 -12.81 -2.61 -17.75
CA ASP A 73 -11.46 -2.15 -17.45
C ASP A 73 -10.78 -2.96 -16.32
N VAL A 74 -11.50 -3.88 -15.67
CA VAL A 74 -10.91 -4.86 -14.73
C VAL A 74 -10.48 -6.09 -15.53
N ASP A 75 -9.20 -6.13 -15.90
CA ASP A 75 -8.57 -7.26 -16.60
C ASP A 75 -8.03 -8.29 -15.60
N ILE A 76 -8.92 -9.12 -15.06
CA ILE A 76 -8.57 -10.21 -14.15
C ILE A 76 -8.97 -11.52 -14.78
N SER A 77 -8.00 -12.37 -15.05
CA SER A 77 -8.25 -13.72 -15.58
C SER A 77 -8.91 -14.62 -14.54
N LEU A 78 -9.60 -15.67 -14.98
CA LEU A 78 -10.15 -16.68 -14.06
C LEU A 78 -9.05 -17.37 -13.21
N SER A 79 -7.85 -17.52 -13.77
CA SER A 79 -6.66 -18.01 -13.05
C SER A 79 -6.17 -17.05 -11.97
N ASP A 80 -6.16 -15.75 -12.26
CA ASP A 80 -5.82 -14.73 -11.26
C ASP A 80 -6.86 -14.68 -10.13
N TYR A 81 -8.14 -14.78 -10.49
CA TYR A 81 -9.25 -14.81 -9.56
C TYR A 81 -9.17 -16.01 -8.60
N THR A 82 -8.75 -17.18 -9.09
CA THR A 82 -8.55 -18.38 -8.26
C THR A 82 -7.28 -18.33 -7.41
N GLY A 83 -6.26 -17.57 -7.84
CA GLY A 83 -4.96 -17.43 -7.18
C GLY A 83 -4.90 -16.43 -6.01
N GLY A 84 -6.04 -15.93 -5.51
CA GLY A 84 -6.06 -14.98 -4.39
C GLY A 84 -6.05 -13.51 -4.83
N LYS A 85 -6.45 -13.22 -6.08
CA LYS A 85 -6.91 -11.89 -6.51
C LYS A 85 -8.44 -11.92 -6.57
N CYS A 86 -9.10 -12.24 -5.45
CA CYS A 86 -10.56 -12.34 -5.41
C CYS A 86 -11.18 -10.98 -5.15
N TYR A 87 -12.05 -10.56 -6.06
CA TYR A 87 -12.84 -9.33 -5.94
C TYR A 87 -14.31 -9.72 -6.07
N TYR A 88 -15.17 -9.16 -5.25
CA TYR A 88 -16.61 -9.31 -5.42
C TYR A 88 -17.17 -7.95 -5.81
N THR A 89 -17.85 -7.87 -6.96
CA THR A 89 -18.63 -6.68 -7.31
C THR A 89 -20.10 -7.05 -7.35
N ASP A 90 -20.92 -6.28 -6.65
CA ASP A 90 -22.35 -6.22 -6.88
C ASP A 90 -22.75 -4.79 -7.31
N VAL A 91 -23.50 -4.68 -8.40
CA VAL A 91 -24.13 -3.42 -8.81
C VAL A 91 -25.57 -3.40 -8.33
N TRP A 92 -25.93 -2.32 -7.64
CA TRP A 92 -27.31 -1.99 -7.29
C TRP A 92 -27.78 -0.71 -7.97
N LYS A 93 -29.03 -0.74 -8.45
CA LYS A 93 -29.91 0.43 -8.47
C LYS A 93 -30.73 0.37 -7.18
N VAL A 94 -30.29 1.07 -6.12
CA VAL A 94 -31.13 1.30 -4.93
C VAL A 94 -31.86 2.62 -5.12
N SER A 95 -33.19 2.62 -5.03
CA SER A 95 -34.02 3.82 -5.08
C SER A 95 -33.97 4.57 -3.75
N GLU A 96 -33.74 5.88 -3.86
CA GLU A 96 -33.92 7.06 -2.98
C GLU A 96 -33.94 7.01 -1.43
N ASP A 97 -34.06 5.88 -0.73
CA ASP A 97 -34.30 5.89 0.72
C ASP A 97 -33.23 5.17 1.56
N PHE A 98 -31.94 5.51 1.39
CA PHE A 98 -30.88 5.06 2.29
C PHE A 98 -30.25 6.20 3.11
N THR A 99 -30.66 6.27 4.37
CA THR A 99 -29.99 7.04 5.43
C THR A 99 -29.43 6.09 6.49
N ASP A 100 -28.33 5.41 6.18
CA ASP A 100 -27.43 4.96 7.25
C ASP A 100 -25.98 4.98 6.76
N ARG A 101 -25.18 5.78 7.45
CA ARG A 101 -23.77 6.02 7.13
C ARG A 101 -22.94 4.98 7.86
N ARG A 102 -22.27 4.13 7.07
CA ARG A 102 -20.92 3.61 7.38
C ARG A 102 -20.36 2.92 6.13
N ILE A 103 -20.01 3.71 5.13
CA ILE A 103 -19.02 3.32 4.14
C ILE A 103 -17.70 3.82 4.70
N GLN A 104 -16.90 2.88 5.21
CA GLN A 104 -15.54 3.19 5.61
C GLN A 104 -14.73 3.28 4.32
N GLU A 105 -14.31 4.49 3.94
CA GLU A 105 -13.31 4.67 2.88
C GLU A 105 -12.11 3.78 3.23
N CYS A 106 -11.85 2.75 2.42
CA CYS A 106 -10.64 1.94 2.55
C CYS A 106 -9.46 2.79 2.07
N VAL A 107 -8.91 3.61 2.97
CA VAL A 107 -7.66 4.31 2.72
C VAL A 107 -6.54 3.29 2.87
N VAL A 108 -6.04 2.83 1.74
CA VAL A 108 -5.19 1.65 1.68
C VAL A 108 -3.74 1.99 2.08
N THR A 109 -3.21 1.28 3.08
CA THR A 109 -1.80 1.30 3.48
C THR A 109 -0.99 0.42 2.52
N MET A 110 0.11 0.93 1.96
CA MET A 110 1.02 0.13 1.13
C MET A 110 1.90 -0.77 1.99
N ASN A 111 2.19 -1.98 1.52
CA ASN A 111 3.04 -2.95 2.22
C ASN A 111 4.36 -3.24 1.47
N ASN A 112 5.21 -4.08 2.08
CA ASN A 112 6.52 -4.42 1.53
C ASN A 112 6.48 -5.05 0.15
N LEU A 113 5.61 -6.03 -0.08
CA LEU A 113 5.56 -6.77 -1.35
C LEU A 113 5.22 -5.84 -2.53
N GLU A 114 4.38 -4.83 -2.30
CA GLU A 114 4.05 -3.84 -3.34
C GLU A 114 5.20 -2.87 -3.58
N LEU A 115 5.85 -2.41 -2.51
CA LEU A 115 7.02 -1.55 -2.63
C LEU A 115 8.15 -2.28 -3.38
N GLU A 116 8.35 -3.56 -3.09
CA GLU A 116 9.32 -4.41 -3.79
C GLU A 116 8.97 -4.61 -5.26
N ASP A 117 7.70 -4.88 -5.58
CA ASP A 117 7.24 -5.04 -6.96
C ASP A 117 7.37 -3.74 -7.78
N ILE A 118 6.88 -2.62 -7.23
CA ILE A 118 6.90 -1.31 -7.92
C ILE A 118 8.33 -0.78 -8.10
N LEU A 119 9.23 -1.07 -7.17
CA LEU A 119 10.60 -0.56 -7.17
C LEU A 119 11.64 -1.59 -7.63
N GLY A 120 11.22 -2.76 -8.09
CA GLY A 120 12.10 -3.87 -8.45
C GLY A 120 13.08 -3.58 -9.59
N GLU A 121 12.86 -2.53 -10.38
CA GLU A 121 13.80 -2.05 -11.41
C GLU A 121 14.96 -1.21 -10.84
N TYR A 122 14.87 -0.76 -9.59
CA TYR A 122 15.87 0.07 -8.92
C TYR A 122 16.65 -0.74 -7.88
N PRO A 123 17.89 -0.34 -7.51
CA PRO A 123 18.63 -0.94 -6.40
C PRO A 123 18.04 -0.48 -5.06
N VAL A 124 16.85 -0.99 -4.74
CA VAL A 124 16.06 -0.69 -3.53
C VAL A 124 15.85 -1.99 -2.75
N LYS A 125 15.87 -1.89 -1.42
CA LYS A 125 15.37 -2.94 -0.53
C LYS A 125 14.30 -2.38 0.38
N VAL A 126 13.29 -3.19 0.70
CA VAL A 126 12.24 -2.82 1.65
C VAL A 126 12.48 -3.58 2.95
N LEU A 127 12.62 -2.87 4.06
CA LEU A 127 13.09 -3.41 5.34
C LEU A 127 12.29 -2.85 6.51
N CYS A 128 12.37 -3.52 7.66
CA CYS A 128 12.01 -2.92 8.94
C CYS A 128 13.21 -2.16 9.55
N ALA A 129 12.98 -1.39 10.62
CA ALA A 129 14.00 -0.52 11.20
C ALA A 129 15.26 -1.25 11.68
N ASP A 130 15.13 -2.45 12.25
CA ASP A 130 16.21 -3.27 12.80
C ASP A 130 16.97 -4.10 11.73
N GLU A 131 16.46 -4.17 10.49
CA GLU A 131 17.16 -4.78 9.36
C GLU A 131 18.03 -3.80 8.56
N LEU A 132 17.85 -2.49 8.73
CA LEU A 132 18.67 -1.49 8.03
C LEU A 132 20.18 -1.68 8.34
N PRO A 133 21.04 -1.90 7.34
CA PRO A 133 22.46 -2.13 7.56
C PRO A 133 23.17 -0.89 8.09
N ALA A 134 24.13 -1.09 9.00
CA ALA A 134 24.89 0.01 9.59
C ALA A 134 25.85 0.69 8.59
N CYS A 135 26.44 -0.09 7.68
CA CYS A 135 27.38 0.37 6.66
C CYS A 135 26.86 -0.05 5.29
N ILE A 136 26.90 0.87 4.32
CA ILE A 136 26.41 0.67 2.97
C ILE A 136 27.60 0.39 2.05
N GLU A 137 27.72 -0.86 1.60
CA GLU A 137 28.87 -1.33 0.83
C GLU A 137 28.83 -0.96 -0.66
N ARG A 138 27.63 -0.69 -1.20
CA ARG A 138 27.41 -0.39 -2.62
C ARG A 138 26.58 0.89 -2.76
N ARG A 139 26.98 1.73 -3.71
CA ARG A 139 26.24 2.93 -4.11
C ARG A 139 26.03 2.87 -5.64
N PRO A 140 24.95 3.51 -6.16
CA PRO A 140 23.83 4.02 -5.39
C PRO A 140 23.01 2.88 -4.79
N GLN A 141 22.44 3.09 -3.61
CA GLN A 141 21.55 2.12 -2.97
C GLN A 141 20.47 2.85 -2.19
N SER A 142 19.23 2.39 -2.34
CA SER A 142 18.08 2.89 -1.57
C SER A 142 17.52 1.84 -0.64
N PHE A 143 16.86 2.31 0.42
CA PHE A 143 16.07 1.49 1.32
C PHE A 143 14.76 2.20 1.61
N VAL A 144 13.65 1.48 1.47
CA VAL A 144 12.38 1.87 2.07
C VAL A 144 12.29 1.15 3.42
N VAL A 145 12.20 1.90 4.50
CA VAL A 145 12.35 1.38 5.86
C VAL A 145 11.10 1.69 6.66
N ASN A 146 10.49 0.67 7.25
CA ASN A 146 9.45 0.89 8.24
C ASN A 146 10.06 1.53 9.49
N SER A 147 9.42 2.52 10.10
CA SER A 147 9.91 3.19 11.31
C SER A 147 10.09 2.25 12.50
N ASP A 148 9.37 1.12 12.51
CA ASP A 148 9.31 0.21 13.64
C ASP A 148 10.14 -1.07 13.39
N PRO A 149 10.50 -1.80 14.47
CA PRO A 149 11.18 -3.07 14.34
C PRO A 149 10.31 -4.12 13.63
N CYS A 150 10.96 -5.14 13.08
CA CYS A 150 10.32 -6.32 12.48
C CYS A 150 9.38 -7.09 13.43
N SER A 151 9.47 -6.89 14.74
CA SER A 151 8.52 -7.51 15.67
C SER A 151 7.14 -6.86 15.68
N ASP A 152 7.04 -5.64 15.14
CA ASP A 152 5.86 -4.81 15.25
C ASP A 152 5.12 -4.76 13.91
N VAL A 153 3.86 -4.30 13.95
CA VAL A 153 3.03 -4.19 12.75
C VAL A 153 3.53 -3.11 11.79
N GLY A 154 4.37 -2.18 12.25
CA GLY A 154 4.91 -1.11 11.43
C GLY A 154 3.97 0.10 11.29
N SER A 155 4.51 1.29 11.51
CA SER A 155 3.70 2.52 11.61
C SER A 155 3.88 3.49 10.44
N HIS A 156 5.06 3.54 9.82
CA HIS A 156 5.38 4.58 8.86
C HIS A 156 6.53 4.20 7.91
N TRP A 157 6.44 4.61 6.64
CA TRP A 157 7.47 4.38 5.64
C TRP A 157 8.44 5.56 5.52
N LEU A 158 9.73 5.26 5.58
CA LEU A 158 10.85 6.20 5.45
C LEU A 158 11.73 5.80 4.27
N VAL A 159 12.43 6.74 3.64
CA VAL A 159 13.45 6.42 2.64
C VAL A 159 14.83 6.82 3.12
N PHE A 160 15.77 5.91 2.92
CA PHE A 160 17.21 6.15 3.03
C PHE A 160 17.82 5.95 1.65
N HIS A 161 18.32 7.02 1.04
CA HIS A 161 19.03 6.96 -0.23
C HIS A 161 20.50 7.27 -0.01
N PHE A 162 21.35 6.42 -0.57
CA PHE A 162 22.80 6.57 -0.55
C PHE A 162 23.25 6.78 -2.00
N PRO A 163 23.41 8.03 -2.46
CA PRO A 163 23.76 8.32 -3.84
C PRO A 163 25.18 7.83 -4.16
N GLU A 164 25.49 7.72 -5.46
CA GLU A 164 26.83 7.36 -5.96
C GLU A 164 27.91 8.28 -5.39
N ILE A 165 27.64 9.58 -5.43
CA ILE A 165 28.51 10.64 -4.90
C ILE A 165 27.63 11.58 -4.07
N GLY A 166 28.04 11.84 -2.84
CA GLY A 166 27.37 12.81 -1.97
C GLY A 166 27.01 12.27 -0.58
N PRO A 167 26.38 13.13 0.24
CA PRO A 167 25.91 12.75 1.57
C PRO A 167 24.76 11.73 1.48
N SER A 168 24.48 11.04 2.58
CA SER A 168 23.26 10.22 2.71
C SER A 168 22.02 11.12 2.66
N GLU A 169 20.93 10.63 2.10
CA GLU A 169 19.66 11.34 1.97
C GLU A 169 18.57 10.61 2.74
N PHE A 170 17.83 11.34 3.56
CA PHE A 170 16.72 10.83 4.35
C PHE A 170 15.42 11.51 3.94
N PHE A 171 14.40 10.72 3.67
CA PHE A 171 13.09 11.25 3.31
C PHE A 171 12.00 10.70 4.21
N ASP A 172 11.22 11.63 4.74
CA ASP A 172 9.96 11.40 5.42
C ASP A 172 8.92 12.33 4.78
N SER A 173 7.82 11.76 4.33
CA SER A 173 6.69 12.49 3.75
C SER A 173 5.99 13.43 4.75
N LEU A 174 6.14 13.19 6.05
CA LEU A 174 5.66 14.10 7.10
C LEU A 174 6.64 15.24 7.43
N GLY A 175 7.84 15.23 6.84
CA GLY A 175 8.87 16.25 7.04
C GLY A 175 9.63 16.12 8.37
N GLU A 176 9.54 14.98 9.04
CA GLU A 176 10.21 14.78 10.32
C GLU A 176 11.68 14.43 10.12
N LYS A 177 12.44 14.62 11.19
CA LYS A 177 13.86 14.29 11.22
C LYS A 177 14.07 12.85 11.70
N PRO A 178 15.19 12.20 11.34
CA PRO A 178 15.47 10.83 11.79
C PRO A 178 15.56 10.69 13.32
N GLU A 179 15.79 11.79 14.06
CA GLU A 179 15.75 11.85 15.53
C GLU A 179 14.38 11.55 16.13
N LYS A 180 13.29 11.71 15.38
CA LYS A 180 11.94 11.37 15.84
C LYS A 180 11.78 9.86 16.07
N TYR A 181 12.54 9.06 15.34
CA TYR A 181 12.42 7.62 15.30
C TYR A 181 13.52 6.94 16.12
N GLN A 182 13.69 5.63 15.92
CA GLN A 182 14.72 4.86 16.61
C GLN A 182 16.11 5.45 16.35
N ARG A 183 16.88 5.66 17.43
CA ARG A 183 18.23 6.25 17.39
C ARG A 183 19.16 5.61 16.36
N ARG A 184 19.00 4.30 16.05
CA ARG A 184 19.83 3.63 15.05
C ARG A 184 19.66 4.23 13.65
N LEU A 185 18.45 4.66 13.28
CA LEU A 185 18.16 5.20 11.95
C LEU A 185 19.02 6.42 11.65
N LYS A 186 19.13 7.35 12.61
CA LYS A 186 20.08 8.47 12.53
C LYS A 186 21.53 8.00 12.49
N ASN A 187 21.90 7.01 13.30
CA ASN A 187 23.28 6.52 13.36
C ASN A 187 23.73 5.90 12.02
N VAL A 188 22.84 5.24 11.28
CA VAL A 188 23.15 4.71 9.95
C VAL A 188 23.51 5.84 8.99
N LEU A 189 22.76 6.95 8.99
CA LEU A 189 23.08 8.11 8.14
C LEU A 189 24.47 8.66 8.43
N ILE A 190 24.80 8.83 9.71
CA ILE A 190 26.09 9.37 10.17
C ILE A 190 27.26 8.40 9.91
N ALA A 191 27.02 7.09 10.08
CA ALA A 191 28.03 6.06 9.83
C ALA A 191 28.45 5.99 8.35
N ASN A 192 27.58 6.47 7.44
CA ASN A 192 27.81 6.47 6.00
C ASN A 192 28.15 7.87 5.43
N GLY A 193 28.43 8.83 6.31
CA GLY A 193 28.86 10.18 5.97
C GLY A 193 28.66 11.14 7.14
N PRO A 194 29.57 12.09 7.41
CA PRO A 194 29.45 13.00 8.56
C PRO A 194 28.25 13.97 8.45
N GLN A 195 27.66 14.08 7.26
CA GLN A 195 26.50 14.91 6.97
C GLN A 195 25.46 14.09 6.19
N TYR A 196 24.19 14.41 6.38
CA TYR A 196 23.08 13.88 5.61
C TYR A 196 22.11 15.00 5.23
N LEU A 197 21.41 14.81 4.12
CA LEU A 197 20.33 15.68 3.67
C LEU A 197 18.99 15.08 4.11
N TYR A 198 18.01 15.95 4.36
CA TYR A 198 16.65 15.49 4.64
C TYR A 198 15.61 16.49 4.13
N THR A 199 14.39 16.00 3.93
CA THR A 199 13.25 16.81 3.52
C THR A 199 12.57 17.40 4.76
N PRO A 200 12.61 18.73 4.99
CA PRO A 200 11.97 19.34 6.16
C PRO A 200 10.49 19.68 5.93
N ASN A 201 10.00 19.55 4.70
CA ASN A 201 8.65 19.97 4.33
C ASN A 201 7.68 18.80 4.49
N GLN A 202 6.59 19.03 5.21
CA GLN A 202 5.47 18.09 5.26
C GLN A 202 4.76 18.07 3.90
N LEU A 203 4.90 16.96 3.17
CA LEU A 203 4.25 16.73 1.88
C LEU A 203 2.93 15.98 2.01
N GLN A 204 2.80 15.19 3.08
CA GLN A 204 1.66 14.35 3.36
C GLN A 204 0.82 14.92 4.51
N PRO A 205 -0.53 14.89 4.43
CA PRO A 205 -1.39 15.16 5.57
C PRO A 205 -1.12 14.20 6.74
N SER A 206 -1.13 14.70 7.98
CA SER A 206 -0.81 13.90 9.18
C SER A 206 -1.78 12.75 9.47
N ASN A 207 -2.95 12.76 8.84
CA ASN A 207 -4.00 11.74 8.98
C ASN A 207 -4.09 10.79 7.77
N SER A 208 -3.15 10.85 6.83
CA SER A 208 -3.12 10.02 5.64
C SER A 208 -2.26 8.76 5.86
N THR A 209 -2.60 7.65 5.21
CA THR A 209 -1.82 6.40 5.18
C THR A 209 -1.00 6.23 3.88
N SER A 210 -0.83 7.30 3.11
CA SER A 210 -0.23 7.28 1.77
C SER A 210 1.30 7.39 1.74
N CYS A 211 2.01 7.28 2.88
CA CYS A 211 3.46 7.48 2.97
C CYS A 211 4.26 6.60 1.98
N GLY A 212 3.80 5.38 1.69
CA GLY A 212 4.41 4.50 0.68
C GLY A 212 4.44 5.10 -0.74
N TYR A 213 3.40 5.81 -1.17
CA TYR A 213 3.37 6.47 -2.49
C TYR A 213 4.39 7.61 -2.58
N TYR A 214 4.56 8.37 -1.50
CA TYR A 214 5.58 9.41 -1.43
C TYR A 214 6.99 8.81 -1.48
N CYS A 215 7.22 7.67 -0.81
CA CYS A 215 8.48 6.94 -0.87
C CYS A 215 8.81 6.49 -2.31
N ILE A 216 7.83 5.95 -3.03
CA ILE A 216 7.99 5.56 -4.45
C ILE A 216 8.36 6.78 -5.30
N HIS A 217 7.64 7.90 -5.15
CA HIS A 217 7.88 9.09 -5.94
C HIS A 217 9.24 9.74 -5.65
N PHE A 218 9.67 9.73 -4.38
CA PHE A 218 11.01 10.17 -3.98
C PHE A 218 12.09 9.29 -4.61
N ILE A 219 11.98 7.96 -4.48
CA ILE A 219 12.96 7.02 -5.03
C ILE A 219 13.10 7.16 -6.54
N ARG A 220 11.98 7.20 -7.27
CA ARG A 220 12.00 7.40 -8.73
C ARG A 220 12.69 8.71 -9.11
N SER A 221 12.51 9.75 -8.31
CA SER A 221 13.19 11.03 -8.50
C SER A 221 14.71 10.90 -8.25
N CYS A 222 15.15 10.24 -7.18
CA CYS A 222 16.58 10.02 -6.90
C CYS A 222 17.31 9.28 -8.04
N TYR A 223 16.67 8.32 -8.68
CA TYR A 223 17.28 7.59 -9.80
C TYR A 223 17.11 8.30 -11.16
N ARG A 224 16.31 9.36 -11.23
CA ARG A 224 16.10 10.15 -12.45
C ARG A 224 16.95 11.42 -12.49
N TYR A 225 17.25 12.01 -11.34
CA TYR A 225 17.92 13.29 -11.21
C TYR A 225 19.27 13.14 -10.51
N GLU A 226 20.21 14.03 -10.83
CA GLU A 226 21.60 13.92 -10.36
C GLU A 226 21.79 14.47 -8.93
N SER A 227 20.89 15.32 -8.44
CA SER A 227 21.05 15.99 -7.15
C SER A 227 19.78 15.96 -6.29
N PHE A 228 19.96 15.89 -4.97
CA PHE A 228 18.87 16.03 -4.00
C PHE A 228 18.08 17.33 -4.19
N GLU A 229 18.75 18.42 -4.57
CA GLU A 229 18.08 19.71 -4.81
C GLU A 229 17.08 19.61 -5.97
N ASP A 230 17.44 18.91 -7.06
CA ASP A 230 16.56 18.73 -8.21
C ASP A 230 15.41 17.78 -7.88
N VAL A 231 15.66 16.73 -7.09
CA VAL A 231 14.62 15.88 -6.52
C VAL A 231 13.61 16.71 -5.72
N MET A 232 14.10 17.61 -4.86
CA MET A 232 13.26 18.47 -4.03
C MET A 232 12.42 19.46 -4.85
N LYS A 233 12.94 20.01 -5.94
CA LYS A 233 12.17 20.90 -6.85
C LYS A 233 10.97 20.21 -7.50
N ILE A 234 11.04 18.91 -7.69
CA ILE A 234 9.94 18.13 -8.28
C ILE A 234 8.90 17.72 -7.22
N LEU A 235 9.36 17.47 -6.00
CA LEU A 235 8.50 17.03 -4.88
C LEU A 235 7.76 18.17 -4.19
N VAL A 236 8.35 19.37 -4.18
CA VAL A 236 7.82 20.59 -3.59
C VAL A 236 7.64 21.62 -4.72
N PRO A 237 6.55 21.56 -5.51
CA PRO A 237 6.27 22.56 -6.53
C PRO A 237 5.97 23.94 -5.94
#